data_AF-A0A220SWZ9-F1
#
_entry.id   AF-A0A220SWZ9-F1
#
_cell.length_a   1.000
_cell.length_b   1.000
_cell.length_c   1.000
_cell.angle_alpha   90.00
_cell.angle_beta   90.00
_cell.angle_gamma   90.00
#
_symmetry.space_group_name_H-M   'P 1'
#
loop_
_entity.id
_entity.type
_entity.pdbx_description
1 polymer ?
#
loop_
_entity_poly.entity_id
_entity_poly.type
_entity_poly.pdbx_seq_one_letter_code
_entity_poly.pdbx_strand_id
1 'polypeptide(L)'
;MPYSDEELLADIRAVADVVERSPSLQDYRDHGEYSVTTIYRRFDSWQGAVARAGFEPRDPNTRTSNADLIDALQELADELGESPTTRQMNEHGRYWSKAYRDRFGSWGDALDAAGLDPIDYNADRRVSDADLLDELERLADAVGGRPTTTQMNEKGAYSPETYWRHFGSWRAAVEAIGFDADDLEVARDVTNEELLDELERLADAVDGTPTSAQMITKGAYSPETYRKYFGSWNAALEAIGHEPHHRSTRVSDGELLADIQRLSEELDRQPTSTDVIEHGTHGLATYQRRFGSWSEALKEAGFDPNADQVSDEELLDDLQRLHEELGKVPSILDVEAEGNHGPTTYQNRFGSWSAALEAAGFDPDRGPTDEELLAELRRLRDELDKRPSMRDMTEHGAYGCTTYQRRFGSWSEATAAAFDDDTRT
;
A
#
# COMPACT_ATOMS: atom_id res chain seq x y z
N MET A 1 -39.07 18.00 -38.93
CA MET A 1 -38.83 16.70 -38.28
C MET A 1 -38.54 15.71 -39.38
N PRO A 2 -37.40 15.00 -39.42
CA PRO A 2 -37.14 14.20 -40.61
C PRO A 2 -37.62 12.76 -40.51
N TYR A 3 -37.75 12.15 -39.33
CA TYR A 3 -38.04 10.72 -39.20
C TYR A 3 -39.15 10.44 -38.19
N SER A 4 -40.06 9.54 -38.55
CA SER A 4 -41.14 9.01 -37.72
C SER A 4 -40.66 7.82 -36.87
N ASP A 5 -41.42 7.49 -35.82
CA ASP A 5 -41.06 6.39 -34.93
C ASP A 5 -41.07 5.05 -35.66
N GLU A 6 -42.01 4.86 -36.57
CA GLU A 6 -42.12 3.62 -37.36
C GLU A 6 -40.94 3.46 -38.33
N GLU A 7 -40.44 4.55 -38.92
CA GLU A 7 -39.24 4.49 -39.78
C GLU A 7 -38.00 4.04 -39.00
N LEU A 8 -37.83 4.56 -37.78
CA LEU A 8 -36.70 4.16 -36.92
C LEU A 8 -36.85 2.72 -36.39
N LEU A 9 -38.07 2.26 -36.10
CA LEU A 9 -38.32 0.88 -35.67
C LEU A 9 -38.19 -0.11 -36.84
N ALA A 10 -38.58 0.29 -38.05
CA ALA A 10 -38.41 -0.52 -39.26
C ALA A 10 -36.93 -0.73 -39.59
N ASP A 11 -36.09 0.28 -39.42
CA ASP A 11 -34.64 0.16 -39.58
C ASP A 11 -34.03 -0.81 -38.55
N ILE A 12 -34.49 -0.76 -37.29
CA ILE A 12 -34.07 -1.75 -36.28
C ILE A 12 -34.47 -3.17 -36.67
N ARG A 13 -35.67 -3.37 -37.24
CA ARG A 13 -36.10 -4.68 -37.76
C ARG A 13 -35.29 -5.12 -38.99
N ALA A 14 -34.97 -4.20 -39.89
CA ALA A 14 -34.12 -4.50 -41.05
C ALA A 14 -32.72 -4.94 -40.64
N VAL A 15 -32.12 -4.30 -39.63
CA VAL A 15 -30.84 -4.76 -39.06
C VAL A 15 -31.00 -6.15 -38.43
N ALA A 16 -32.11 -6.43 -37.74
CA ALA A 16 -32.39 -7.75 -37.17
C ALA A 16 -32.46 -8.85 -38.25
N ASP A 17 -33.06 -8.55 -39.41
CA ASP A 17 -33.12 -9.46 -40.55
C ASP A 17 -31.72 -9.72 -41.14
N VAL A 18 -30.84 -8.71 -41.13
CA VAL A 18 -29.44 -8.86 -41.61
C VAL A 18 -28.60 -9.74 -40.69
N VAL A 19 -28.77 -9.62 -39.37
CA VAL A 19 -28.01 -10.40 -38.39
C VAL A 19 -28.70 -11.70 -37.96
N GLU A 20 -29.90 -11.97 -38.48
CA GLU A 20 -30.76 -13.12 -38.15
C GLU A 20 -31.03 -13.32 -36.64
N ARG A 21 -30.94 -12.24 -35.86
CA ARG A 21 -31.14 -12.25 -34.39
C ARG A 21 -31.58 -10.88 -33.87
N SER A 22 -31.98 -10.82 -32.60
CA SER A 22 -32.25 -9.53 -31.93
C SER A 22 -31.01 -8.62 -32.00
N PRO A 23 -31.13 -7.43 -32.61
CA PRO A 23 -29.97 -6.61 -32.93
C PRO A 23 -29.36 -6.02 -31.66
N SER A 24 -28.04 -6.13 -31.57
CA SER A 24 -27.22 -5.45 -30.57
C SER A 24 -27.07 -3.97 -30.96
N LEU A 25 -26.66 -3.15 -29.99
CA LEU A 25 -26.33 -1.76 -30.26
C LEU A 25 -25.21 -1.63 -31.29
N GLN A 26 -24.28 -2.59 -31.31
CA GLN A 26 -23.16 -2.60 -32.22
C GLN A 26 -23.61 -3.00 -33.62
N ASP A 27 -24.47 -4.02 -33.76
CA ASP A 27 -25.07 -4.41 -35.04
C ASP A 27 -25.79 -3.23 -35.70
N TYR A 28 -26.50 -2.43 -34.90
CA TYR A 28 -27.18 -1.24 -35.41
C TYR A 28 -26.22 -0.09 -35.76
N ARG A 29 -25.04 -0.02 -35.16
CA ARG A 29 -23.99 0.92 -35.61
C ARG A 29 -23.37 0.49 -36.93
N ASP A 30 -23.25 -0.82 -37.13
CA ASP A 30 -22.55 -1.39 -38.27
C ASP A 30 -23.48 -1.52 -39.49
N HIS A 31 -24.78 -1.73 -39.27
CA HIS A 31 -25.77 -1.97 -40.33
C HIS A 31 -26.94 -0.98 -40.37
N GLY A 32 -27.15 -0.19 -39.31
CA GLY A 32 -28.28 0.73 -39.23
C GLY A 32 -28.08 1.97 -40.09
N GLU A 33 -29.17 2.46 -40.67
CA GLU A 33 -29.13 3.65 -41.52
C GLU A 33 -29.09 4.95 -40.70
N TYR A 34 -29.60 4.92 -39.47
CA TYR A 34 -29.69 6.10 -38.61
C TYR A 34 -28.69 6.10 -37.46
N SER A 35 -28.30 7.32 -37.03
CA SER A 35 -27.46 7.47 -35.86
C SER A 35 -28.15 6.92 -34.60
N VAL A 36 -27.43 6.11 -33.83
CA VAL A 36 -27.81 5.64 -32.49
C VAL A 36 -28.27 6.79 -31.59
N THR A 37 -27.70 7.99 -31.72
CA THR A 37 -28.09 9.16 -30.94
C THR A 37 -29.53 9.59 -31.24
N THR A 38 -30.00 9.41 -32.48
CA THR A 38 -31.39 9.65 -32.89
C THR A 38 -32.33 8.65 -32.22
N ILE A 39 -31.92 7.38 -32.15
CA ILE A 39 -32.68 6.31 -31.47
C ILE A 39 -32.81 6.59 -29.97
N TYR A 40 -31.71 6.98 -29.30
CA TYR A 40 -31.75 7.34 -27.87
C TYR A 40 -32.65 8.53 -27.60
N ARG A 41 -32.58 9.58 -28.42
CA ARG A 41 -33.43 10.77 -28.24
C ARG A 41 -34.91 10.47 -28.44
N ARG A 42 -35.25 9.46 -29.23
CA ARG A 42 -36.64 9.17 -29.59
C ARG A 42 -37.30 8.11 -28.70
N PHE A 43 -36.52 7.12 -28.24
CA PHE A 43 -37.04 5.96 -27.50
C PHE A 43 -36.47 5.83 -26.09
N ASP A 44 -35.78 6.87 -25.60
CA ASP A 44 -35.12 6.99 -24.29
C ASP A 44 -33.93 6.03 -24.07
N SER A 45 -33.93 4.86 -24.70
CA SER A 45 -32.84 3.89 -24.67
C SER A 45 -32.87 2.95 -25.87
N TRP A 46 -31.74 2.30 -26.17
CA TRP A 46 -31.66 1.25 -27.20
C TRP A 46 -32.62 0.09 -26.87
N GLN A 47 -32.66 -0.31 -25.60
CA GLN A 47 -33.56 -1.38 -25.16
C GLN A 47 -35.03 -1.00 -25.31
N GLY A 48 -35.39 0.26 -25.04
CA GLY A 48 -36.73 0.78 -25.29
C GLY A 48 -37.10 0.78 -26.79
N ALA A 49 -36.13 1.01 -27.67
CA ALA A 49 -36.33 0.95 -29.11
C ALA A 49 -36.49 -0.51 -29.59
N VAL A 50 -35.64 -1.42 -29.14
CA VAL A 50 -35.69 -2.87 -29.43
C VAL A 50 -37.01 -3.48 -28.94
N ALA A 51 -37.48 -3.10 -27.74
CA ALA A 51 -38.79 -3.48 -27.21
C ALA A 51 -39.94 -3.08 -28.13
N ARG A 52 -39.94 -1.82 -28.57
CA ARG A 52 -40.97 -1.28 -29.46
C ARG A 52 -40.87 -1.83 -30.88
N ALA A 53 -39.68 -2.26 -31.29
CA ALA A 53 -39.47 -2.94 -32.56
C ALA A 53 -40.03 -4.38 -32.55
N GLY A 54 -40.41 -4.90 -31.38
CA GLY A 54 -41.03 -6.22 -31.21
C GLY A 54 -40.03 -7.32 -30.83
N PHE A 55 -38.81 -6.95 -30.46
CA PHE A 55 -37.79 -7.88 -29.99
C PHE A 55 -37.71 -7.85 -28.46
N GLU A 56 -37.32 -8.98 -27.87
CA GLU A 56 -37.11 -9.06 -26.42
C GLU A 56 -35.91 -8.18 -26.01
N PRO A 57 -36.13 -7.11 -25.21
CA PRO A 57 -35.06 -6.20 -24.82
C PRO A 57 -34.08 -6.91 -23.90
N ARG A 58 -32.78 -6.76 -24.14
CA ARG A 58 -31.77 -7.29 -23.22
C ARG A 58 -31.81 -6.44 -21.95
N ASP A 59 -32.19 -7.03 -20.82
CA ASP A 59 -32.19 -6.35 -19.54
C ASP A 59 -30.73 -6.03 -19.12
N PRO A 60 -30.36 -4.74 -18.99
CA PRO A 60 -29.00 -4.35 -18.68
C PRO A 60 -28.59 -4.65 -17.22
N ASN A 61 -29.52 -5.13 -16.39
CA ASN A 61 -29.31 -5.36 -14.95
C ASN A 61 -29.70 -6.77 -14.46
N THR A 62 -30.09 -7.70 -15.34
CA THR A 62 -30.10 -9.11 -14.96
C THR A 62 -28.65 -9.52 -14.75
N ARG A 63 -28.28 -9.84 -13.51
CA ARG A 63 -26.94 -10.38 -13.19
C ARG A 63 -26.74 -11.62 -14.05
N THR A 64 -25.98 -11.51 -15.14
CA THR A 64 -25.61 -12.65 -15.98
C THR A 64 -25.04 -13.72 -15.07
N SER A 65 -25.65 -14.90 -15.02
CA SER A 65 -25.16 -15.97 -14.15
C SER A 65 -23.84 -16.51 -14.72
N ASN A 66 -23.05 -17.20 -13.88
CA ASN A 66 -21.83 -17.86 -14.40
C ASN A 66 -22.19 -18.89 -15.49
N ALA A 67 -23.35 -19.55 -15.36
CA ALA A 67 -23.85 -20.49 -16.35
C ALA A 67 -24.14 -19.79 -17.68
N ASP A 68 -24.82 -18.64 -17.68
CA ASP A 68 -25.13 -17.92 -18.93
C ASP A 68 -23.87 -17.41 -19.65
N LEU A 69 -22.82 -17.05 -18.90
CA LEU A 69 -21.52 -16.71 -19.47
C LEU A 69 -20.84 -17.95 -20.08
N ILE A 70 -20.80 -19.06 -19.34
CA ILE A 70 -20.20 -20.32 -19.82
C ILE A 70 -20.93 -20.81 -21.08
N ASP A 71 -22.26 -20.85 -21.07
CA ASP A 71 -23.07 -21.30 -22.21
C ASP A 71 -22.80 -20.43 -23.45
N ALA A 72 -22.74 -19.10 -23.28
CA ALA A 72 -22.44 -18.19 -24.38
C ALA A 72 -20.99 -18.29 -24.89
N LEU A 73 -20.05 -18.72 -24.04
CA LEU A 73 -18.66 -18.95 -24.43
C LEU A 73 -18.51 -20.29 -25.18
N GLN A 74 -19.23 -21.32 -24.77
CA GLN A 74 -19.30 -22.62 -25.46
C GLN A 74 -20.01 -22.51 -26.81
N GLU A 75 -21.14 -21.80 -26.87
CA GLU A 75 -21.88 -21.56 -28.12
C GLU A 75 -20.99 -20.91 -29.19
N LEU A 76 -20.23 -19.88 -28.81
CA LEU A 76 -19.29 -19.24 -29.73
C LEU A 76 -18.11 -20.16 -30.11
N ALA A 77 -17.68 -21.04 -29.20
CA ALA A 77 -16.63 -22.02 -29.50
C ALA A 77 -17.12 -23.05 -30.54
N ASP A 78 -18.35 -23.53 -30.39
CA ASP A 78 -18.99 -24.46 -31.33
C ASP A 78 -19.18 -23.81 -32.71
N GLU A 79 -19.55 -22.53 -32.75
CA GLU A 79 -19.70 -21.77 -34.00
C GLU A 79 -18.36 -21.59 -34.73
N LEU A 80 -17.29 -21.27 -34.00
CA LEU A 80 -15.95 -21.08 -34.57
C LEU A 80 -15.22 -22.41 -34.84
N GLY A 81 -15.66 -23.51 -34.21
CA GLY A 81 -14.99 -24.80 -34.24
C GLY A 81 -13.66 -24.81 -33.46
N GLU A 82 -13.39 -23.77 -32.68
CA GLU A 82 -12.17 -23.55 -31.89
C GLU A 82 -12.45 -22.59 -30.72
N SER A 83 -11.62 -22.61 -29.67
CA SER A 83 -11.87 -21.83 -28.45
C SER A 83 -11.75 -20.31 -28.68
N PRO A 84 -12.79 -19.49 -28.42
CA PRO A 84 -12.78 -18.09 -28.83
C PRO A 84 -11.63 -17.27 -28.22
N THR A 85 -11.05 -16.35 -29.00
CA THR A 85 -10.17 -15.31 -28.45
C THR A 85 -10.97 -14.18 -27.82
N THR A 86 -10.33 -13.37 -26.95
CA THR A 86 -10.97 -12.17 -26.37
C THR A 86 -11.47 -11.18 -27.44
N ARG A 87 -10.77 -11.10 -28.59
CA ARG A 87 -11.18 -10.28 -29.73
C ARG A 87 -12.42 -10.86 -30.42
N GLN A 88 -12.41 -12.15 -30.75
CA GLN A 88 -13.57 -12.84 -31.34
C GLN A 88 -14.79 -12.78 -30.42
N MET A 89 -14.61 -12.92 -29.10
CA MET A 89 -15.71 -12.75 -28.13
C MET A 89 -16.25 -11.32 -28.09
N ASN A 90 -15.41 -10.30 -28.22
CA ASN A 90 -15.90 -8.92 -28.28
C ASN A 90 -16.57 -8.58 -29.62
N GLU A 91 -16.21 -9.28 -30.69
CA GLU A 91 -16.66 -9.00 -32.06
C GLU A 91 -17.92 -9.79 -32.42
N HIS A 92 -18.01 -11.05 -32.00
CA HIS A 92 -19.07 -12.00 -32.36
C HIS A 92 -19.82 -12.57 -31.15
N GLY A 93 -19.26 -12.41 -29.96
CA GLY A 93 -19.82 -13.00 -28.75
C GLY A 93 -21.01 -12.24 -28.17
N ARG A 94 -21.87 -12.99 -27.47
CA ARG A 94 -23.06 -12.46 -26.79
C ARG A 94 -22.73 -11.48 -25.66
N TYR A 95 -21.55 -11.62 -25.05
CA TYR A 95 -21.06 -10.80 -23.95
C TYR A 95 -19.62 -10.35 -24.21
N TRP A 96 -19.23 -9.21 -23.64
CA TRP A 96 -17.87 -8.70 -23.77
C TRP A 96 -16.88 -9.52 -22.94
N SER A 97 -15.65 -9.71 -23.45
CA SER A 97 -14.51 -10.33 -22.73
C SER A 97 -14.26 -9.74 -21.34
N LYS A 98 -14.65 -8.48 -21.11
CA LYS A 98 -14.59 -7.84 -19.79
C LYS A 98 -15.54 -8.48 -18.77
N ALA A 99 -16.75 -8.88 -19.16
CA ALA A 99 -17.70 -9.54 -18.27
C ALA A 99 -17.18 -10.89 -17.76
N TYR A 100 -16.45 -11.62 -18.62
CA TYR A 100 -15.77 -12.86 -18.26
C TYR A 100 -14.61 -12.62 -17.29
N ARG A 101 -13.72 -11.65 -17.59
CA ARG A 101 -12.62 -11.30 -16.67
C ARG A 101 -13.10 -10.79 -15.32
N ASP A 102 -14.12 -9.94 -15.31
CA ASP A 102 -14.67 -9.38 -14.08
C ASP A 102 -15.36 -10.46 -13.22
N ARG A 103 -15.78 -11.59 -13.81
CA ARG A 103 -16.47 -12.67 -13.10
C ARG A 103 -15.57 -13.84 -12.71
N PHE A 104 -14.68 -14.26 -13.59
CA PHE A 104 -13.83 -15.45 -13.44
C PHE A 104 -12.38 -15.10 -13.09
N GLY A 105 -12.01 -13.81 -13.07
CA GLY A 105 -10.66 -13.33 -12.76
C GLY A 105 -9.82 -13.12 -14.00
N SER A 106 -9.75 -14.11 -14.90
CA SER A 106 -9.05 -13.99 -16.18
C SER A 106 -9.83 -14.62 -17.34
N TRP A 107 -9.33 -14.43 -18.57
CA TRP A 107 -9.90 -15.09 -19.76
C TRP A 107 -9.59 -16.59 -19.79
N GLY A 108 -8.41 -16.98 -19.28
CA GLY A 108 -8.04 -18.39 -19.13
C GLY A 108 -8.99 -19.10 -18.17
N ASP A 109 -9.24 -18.51 -17.00
CA ASP A 109 -10.16 -19.08 -16.00
C ASP A 109 -11.59 -19.21 -16.53
N ALA A 110 -12.01 -18.31 -17.42
CA ALA A 110 -13.32 -18.38 -18.06
C ALA A 110 -13.40 -19.52 -19.10
N LEU A 111 -12.33 -19.73 -19.87
CA LEU A 111 -12.21 -20.86 -20.81
C LEU A 111 -12.15 -22.19 -20.06
N ASP A 112 -11.36 -22.27 -18.98
CA ASP A 112 -11.27 -23.44 -18.11
C ASP A 112 -12.62 -23.77 -17.47
N ALA A 113 -13.34 -22.75 -16.97
CA ALA A 113 -14.68 -22.92 -16.41
C ALA A 113 -15.72 -23.38 -17.46
N ALA A 114 -15.47 -23.09 -18.74
CA ALA A 114 -16.26 -23.56 -19.87
C ALA A 114 -15.76 -24.89 -20.47
N GLY A 115 -14.69 -25.48 -19.93
CA GLY A 115 -14.09 -26.72 -20.44
C GLY A 115 -13.45 -26.56 -21.82
N LEU A 116 -12.97 -25.35 -22.14
CA LEU A 116 -12.33 -25.00 -23.41
C LEU A 116 -10.86 -24.72 -23.18
N ASP A 117 -9.99 -25.30 -24.02
CA ASP A 117 -8.56 -25.01 -23.98
C ASP A 117 -8.25 -23.73 -24.78
N PRO A 118 -7.47 -22.77 -24.28
CA PRO A 118 -7.11 -21.57 -25.04
C PRO A 118 -6.45 -21.90 -26.38
N ILE A 119 -6.85 -21.23 -27.48
CA ILE A 119 -6.14 -21.39 -28.76
C ILE A 119 -4.76 -20.77 -28.63
N ASP A 120 -3.73 -21.61 -28.57
CA ASP A 120 -2.34 -21.17 -28.61
C ASP A 120 -1.87 -21.00 -30.06
N TYR A 121 -2.20 -19.86 -30.68
CA TYR A 121 -1.66 -19.49 -32.00
C TYR A 121 -0.13 -19.27 -32.01
N ASN A 122 0.58 -19.49 -30.89
CA ASN A 122 2.04 -19.41 -30.78
C ASN A 122 2.71 -20.75 -30.46
N ALA A 123 1.99 -21.88 -30.48
CA ALA A 123 2.54 -23.20 -30.17
C ALA A 123 3.72 -23.59 -31.08
N ASP A 124 3.68 -23.24 -32.37
CA ASP A 124 4.77 -23.51 -33.33
C ASP A 124 5.96 -22.52 -33.25
N ARG A 125 5.91 -21.54 -32.34
CA ARG A 125 6.94 -20.50 -32.19
C ARG A 125 7.48 -20.34 -30.77
N ARG A 126 7.12 -21.23 -29.85
CA ARG A 126 7.66 -21.26 -28.49
C ARG A 126 8.52 -22.51 -28.33
N VAL A 127 9.82 -22.28 -28.11
CA VAL A 127 10.78 -23.32 -27.72
C VAL A 127 10.23 -24.01 -26.46
N SER A 128 10.17 -25.34 -26.44
CA SER A 128 9.68 -26.06 -25.26
C SER A 128 10.74 -26.14 -24.16
N ASP A 129 10.33 -26.39 -22.91
CA ASP A 129 11.27 -26.65 -21.81
C ASP A 129 12.21 -27.81 -22.15
N ALA A 130 11.72 -28.84 -22.84
CA ALA A 130 12.53 -29.97 -23.29
C ALA A 130 13.61 -29.55 -24.31
N ASP A 131 13.25 -28.76 -25.32
CA ASP A 131 14.22 -28.28 -26.32
C ASP A 131 15.28 -27.36 -25.70
N LEU A 132 14.90 -26.58 -24.68
CA LEU A 132 15.82 -25.76 -23.90
C LEU A 132 16.78 -26.64 -23.09
N LEU A 133 16.28 -27.64 -22.37
CA LEU A 133 17.12 -28.53 -21.56
C LEU A 133 18.09 -29.34 -22.44
N ASP A 134 17.63 -29.87 -23.57
CA ASP A 134 18.47 -30.61 -24.53
C ASP A 134 19.62 -29.73 -25.08
N GLU A 135 19.34 -28.47 -25.40
CA GLU A 135 20.37 -27.52 -25.86
C GLU A 135 21.34 -27.14 -24.73
N LEU A 136 20.86 -27.03 -23.50
CA LEU A 136 21.68 -26.76 -22.33
C LEU A 136 22.60 -27.94 -21.99
N GLU A 137 22.12 -29.18 -22.10
CA GLU A 137 22.94 -30.41 -21.98
C GLU A 137 24.00 -30.48 -23.08
N ARG A 138 23.61 -30.23 -24.34
CA ARG A 138 24.56 -30.18 -25.46
C ARG A 138 25.67 -29.16 -25.22
N LEU A 139 25.32 -28.00 -24.68
CA LEU A 139 26.30 -26.96 -24.35
C LEU A 139 27.20 -27.42 -23.19
N ALA A 140 26.67 -28.10 -22.17
CA ALA A 140 27.42 -28.63 -21.04
C ALA A 140 28.49 -29.62 -21.49
N ASP A 141 28.14 -30.52 -22.40
CA ASP A 141 29.08 -31.45 -23.02
C ASP A 141 30.17 -30.73 -23.83
N ALA A 142 29.79 -29.66 -24.55
CA ALA A 142 30.72 -28.90 -25.39
C ALA A 142 31.74 -28.09 -24.58
N VAL A 143 31.36 -27.60 -23.40
CA VAL A 143 32.26 -26.85 -22.50
C VAL A 143 32.95 -27.75 -21.46
N GLY A 144 32.50 -29.01 -21.35
CA GLY A 144 33.05 -30.00 -20.42
C GLY A 144 32.75 -29.68 -18.96
N GLY A 145 31.57 -29.12 -18.68
CA GLY A 145 31.17 -28.66 -17.36
C GLY A 145 29.89 -27.84 -17.37
N ARG A 146 29.59 -27.19 -16.25
CA ARG A 146 28.37 -26.39 -16.09
C ARG A 146 28.34 -25.21 -17.08
N PRO A 147 27.34 -25.10 -17.98
CA PRO A 147 27.26 -23.99 -18.92
C PRO A 147 27.04 -22.63 -18.25
N THR A 148 27.73 -21.61 -18.75
CA THR A 148 27.47 -20.21 -18.40
C THR A 148 26.53 -19.55 -19.41
N THR A 149 25.85 -18.48 -18.98
CA THR A 149 25.05 -17.61 -19.84
C THR A 149 25.86 -17.03 -21.00
N THR A 150 27.14 -16.67 -20.76
CA THR A 150 28.08 -16.21 -21.79
C THR A 150 28.32 -17.29 -22.83
N GLN A 151 28.59 -18.53 -22.41
CA GLN A 151 28.79 -19.64 -23.34
C GLN A 151 27.52 -19.95 -24.14
N MET A 152 26.34 -19.78 -23.55
CA MET A 152 25.06 -19.94 -24.24
C MET A 152 24.82 -18.83 -25.27
N ASN A 153 25.20 -17.58 -24.98
CA ASN A 153 25.17 -16.50 -25.97
C ASN A 153 26.16 -16.71 -27.11
N GLU A 154 27.35 -17.25 -26.82
CA GLU A 154 28.40 -17.44 -27.82
C GLU A 154 28.19 -18.70 -28.68
N LYS A 155 27.68 -19.77 -28.10
CA LYS A 155 27.70 -21.13 -28.69
C LYS A 155 26.36 -21.86 -28.63
N GLY A 156 25.35 -21.22 -28.05
CA GLY A 156 24.03 -21.79 -27.85
C GLY A 156 23.02 -21.39 -28.92
N ALA A 157 21.97 -22.20 -29.07
CA ALA A 157 20.89 -21.96 -30.02
C ALA A 157 19.82 -20.98 -29.52
N TYR A 158 19.79 -20.70 -28.21
CA TYR A 158 18.74 -19.90 -27.56
C TYR A 158 19.33 -18.83 -26.66
N SER A 159 18.65 -17.69 -26.57
CA SER A 159 19.01 -16.63 -25.62
C SER A 159 18.82 -17.12 -24.17
N PRO A 160 19.72 -16.79 -23.24
CA PRO A 160 19.55 -16.99 -21.80
C PRO A 160 18.22 -16.47 -21.25
N GLU A 161 17.65 -15.43 -21.86
CA GLU A 161 16.34 -14.88 -21.48
C GLU A 161 15.19 -15.86 -21.73
N THR A 162 15.34 -16.75 -22.73
CA THR A 162 14.38 -17.84 -23.00
C THR A 162 14.35 -18.80 -21.81
N TYR A 163 15.51 -19.16 -21.27
CA TYR A 163 15.63 -20.00 -20.08
C TYR A 163 15.06 -19.32 -18.83
N TRP A 164 15.23 -18.01 -18.66
CA TRP A 164 14.63 -17.28 -17.54
C TRP A 164 13.10 -17.29 -17.58
N ARG A 165 12.52 -17.15 -18.78
CA ARG A 165 11.07 -17.15 -18.94
C ARG A 165 10.42 -18.51 -18.67
N HIS A 166 11.14 -19.59 -18.96
CA HIS A 166 10.64 -20.95 -18.81
C HIS A 166 10.93 -21.52 -17.41
N PHE A 167 12.13 -21.31 -16.87
CA PHE A 167 12.58 -21.90 -15.60
C PHE A 167 12.65 -20.91 -14.43
N GLY A 168 12.31 -19.64 -14.65
CA GLY A 168 12.35 -18.57 -13.65
C GLY A 168 13.76 -18.01 -13.37
N SER A 169 14.82 -18.78 -13.66
CA SER A 169 16.23 -18.33 -13.62
C SER A 169 17.15 -19.27 -14.40
N TRP A 170 18.33 -18.79 -14.81
CA TRP A 170 19.37 -19.63 -15.43
C TRP A 170 19.83 -20.74 -14.49
N ARG A 171 19.97 -20.42 -13.20
CA ARG A 171 20.34 -21.38 -12.16
C ARG A 171 19.34 -22.54 -12.12
N ALA A 172 18.05 -22.26 -12.14
CA ALA A 172 17.00 -23.27 -12.15
C ALA A 172 17.03 -24.14 -13.41
N ALA A 173 17.32 -23.56 -14.58
CA ALA A 173 17.48 -24.33 -15.83
C ALA A 173 18.70 -25.28 -15.76
N VAL A 174 19.82 -24.83 -15.20
CA VAL A 174 21.02 -25.65 -15.07
C VAL A 174 20.89 -26.71 -13.97
N GLU A 175 20.15 -26.42 -12.90
CA GLU A 175 19.76 -27.42 -11.89
C GLU A 175 18.84 -28.48 -12.49
N ALA A 176 17.95 -28.10 -13.42
CA ALA A 176 17.04 -29.04 -14.08
C ALA A 176 17.76 -30.09 -14.95
N ILE A 177 19.00 -29.84 -15.41
CA ILE A 177 19.84 -30.84 -16.10
C ILE A 177 20.84 -31.56 -15.17
N GLY A 178 20.67 -31.44 -13.85
CA GLY A 178 21.39 -32.24 -12.86
C GLY A 178 22.71 -31.66 -12.34
N PHE A 179 22.99 -30.36 -12.55
CA PHE A 179 24.08 -29.67 -11.86
C PHE A 179 23.56 -29.03 -10.56
N ASP A 180 23.68 -29.77 -9.45
CA ASP A 180 23.21 -29.34 -8.12
C ASP A 180 23.97 -28.12 -7.58
N ALA A 181 23.41 -27.47 -6.55
CA ALA A 181 24.02 -26.31 -5.88
C ALA A 181 25.38 -26.63 -5.22
N ASP A 182 25.63 -27.87 -4.84
CA ASP A 182 26.92 -28.31 -4.24
C ASP A 182 28.03 -28.49 -5.29
N ASP A 183 27.70 -28.65 -6.57
CA ASP A 183 28.68 -28.68 -7.67
C ASP A 183 29.19 -27.27 -8.06
N LEU A 184 28.66 -26.21 -7.43
CA LEU A 184 29.17 -24.84 -7.53
C LEU A 184 30.53 -24.65 -6.81
N GLU A 185 30.98 -25.62 -6.01
CA GLU A 185 32.24 -25.51 -5.27
C GLU A 185 33.44 -26.18 -5.98
N VAL A 186 33.24 -27.04 -7.00
CA VAL A 186 34.32 -27.94 -7.49
C VAL A 186 34.60 -27.88 -9.00
N ALA A 187 33.77 -27.26 -9.84
CA ALA A 187 34.06 -27.17 -11.28
C ALA A 187 34.83 -25.89 -11.66
N ARG A 188 36.14 -25.90 -11.36
CA ARG A 188 37.18 -24.88 -11.66
C ARG A 188 37.01 -23.55 -10.93
N ASP A 189 38.11 -23.05 -10.36
CA ASP A 189 38.19 -21.72 -9.75
C ASP A 189 37.62 -20.68 -10.71
N VAL A 190 36.39 -20.21 -10.42
CA VAL A 190 35.82 -19.03 -11.09
C VAL A 190 36.86 -17.91 -10.99
N THR A 191 37.23 -17.37 -12.14
CA THR A 191 38.21 -16.29 -12.21
C THR A 191 37.54 -14.94 -12.04
N ASN A 192 38.31 -13.94 -11.62
CA ASN A 192 37.81 -12.56 -11.56
C ASN A 192 37.35 -12.08 -12.95
N GLU A 193 38.02 -12.51 -14.02
CA GLU A 193 37.69 -12.15 -15.41
C GLU A 193 36.28 -12.66 -15.79
N GLU A 194 35.98 -13.94 -15.53
CA GLU A 194 34.66 -14.52 -15.80
C GLU A 194 33.52 -13.85 -15.00
N LEU A 195 33.81 -13.36 -13.79
CA LEU A 195 32.84 -12.62 -13.00
C LEU A 195 32.59 -11.22 -13.57
N LEU A 196 33.63 -10.53 -14.03
CA LEU A 196 33.53 -9.20 -14.62
C LEU A 196 32.79 -9.24 -15.96
N ASP A 197 33.11 -10.21 -16.83
CA ASP A 197 32.42 -10.40 -18.13
C ASP A 197 30.91 -10.62 -17.96
N GLU A 198 30.52 -11.45 -16.98
CA GLU A 198 29.09 -11.68 -16.69
C GLU A 198 28.41 -10.44 -16.09
N LEU A 199 29.16 -9.62 -15.34
CA LEU A 199 28.65 -8.37 -14.78
C LEU A 199 28.49 -7.28 -15.87
N GLU A 200 29.42 -7.18 -16.81
CA GLU A 200 29.32 -6.31 -18.01
C GLU A 200 28.15 -6.72 -18.90
N ARG A 201 28.02 -8.01 -19.20
CA ARG A 201 26.88 -8.53 -19.97
C ARG A 201 25.55 -8.19 -19.29
N LEU A 202 25.48 -8.32 -17.96
CA LEU A 202 24.27 -7.96 -17.23
C LEU A 202 24.00 -6.45 -17.30
N ALA A 203 25.04 -5.61 -17.33
CA ALA A 203 24.94 -4.16 -17.49
C ALA A 203 24.35 -3.77 -18.85
N ASP A 204 24.85 -4.39 -19.91
CA ASP A 204 24.33 -4.23 -21.26
C ASP A 204 22.87 -4.67 -21.37
N ALA A 205 22.52 -5.79 -20.72
CA ALA A 205 21.16 -6.35 -20.75
C ALA A 205 20.12 -5.51 -19.99
N VAL A 206 20.55 -4.67 -19.04
CA VAL A 206 19.66 -3.78 -18.27
C VAL A 206 19.77 -2.31 -18.66
N ASP A 207 20.59 -2.00 -19.68
CA ASP A 207 20.90 -0.63 -20.14
C ASP A 207 21.29 0.30 -18.96
N GLY A 208 22.23 -0.16 -18.14
CA GLY A 208 22.68 0.58 -16.96
C GLY A 208 23.42 -0.27 -15.94
N THR A 209 23.74 0.30 -14.77
CA THR A 209 24.41 -0.45 -13.70
C THR A 209 23.54 -1.64 -13.25
N PRO A 210 24.09 -2.86 -13.09
CA PRO A 210 23.35 -4.02 -12.56
C PRO A 210 23.15 -4.02 -11.05
N THR A 211 21.93 -4.28 -10.58
CA THR A 211 21.65 -4.50 -9.16
C THR A 211 21.89 -5.96 -8.76
N SER A 212 22.21 -6.21 -7.49
CA SER A 212 22.34 -7.58 -6.97
C SER A 212 21.05 -8.40 -7.11
N ALA A 213 19.88 -7.75 -7.07
CA ALA A 213 18.60 -8.40 -7.34
C ALA A 213 18.46 -8.83 -8.80
N GLN A 214 18.90 -7.98 -9.74
CA GLN A 214 18.96 -8.35 -11.15
C GLN A 214 19.98 -9.47 -11.39
N MET A 215 21.09 -9.52 -10.65
CA MET A 215 22.03 -10.65 -10.73
C MET A 215 21.44 -11.95 -10.17
N ILE A 216 20.64 -11.88 -9.11
CA ILE A 216 19.90 -13.06 -8.59
C ILE A 216 18.91 -13.59 -9.63
N THR A 217 18.21 -12.71 -10.35
CA THR A 217 17.17 -13.11 -11.30
C THR A 217 17.72 -13.42 -12.70
N LYS A 218 18.73 -12.68 -13.16
CA LYS A 218 19.21 -12.63 -14.56
C LYS A 218 20.71 -12.94 -14.72
N GLY A 219 21.39 -13.28 -13.63
CA GLY A 219 22.83 -13.56 -13.63
C GLY A 219 23.16 -15.04 -13.59
N ALA A 220 24.36 -15.40 -14.04
CA ALA A 220 24.91 -16.74 -13.90
C ALA A 220 25.49 -17.04 -12.51
N TYR A 221 25.88 -16.00 -11.75
CA TYR A 221 26.55 -16.15 -10.46
C TYR A 221 25.77 -15.49 -9.33
N SER A 222 25.94 -16.01 -8.12
CA SER A 222 25.38 -15.39 -6.91
C SER A 222 26.10 -14.07 -6.61
N PRO A 223 25.40 -13.02 -6.13
CA PRO A 223 26.03 -11.82 -5.57
C PRO A 223 27.03 -12.12 -4.45
N GLU A 224 26.92 -13.28 -3.80
CA GLU A 224 27.87 -13.74 -2.78
C GLU A 224 29.22 -14.15 -3.35
N THR A 225 29.25 -14.69 -4.58
CA THR A 225 30.49 -14.98 -5.31
C THR A 225 31.24 -13.68 -5.59
N TYR A 226 30.55 -12.63 -6.04
CA TYR A 226 31.15 -11.30 -6.20
C TYR A 226 31.67 -10.72 -4.88
N ARG A 227 30.96 -10.93 -3.77
CA ARG A 227 31.43 -10.54 -2.43
C ARG A 227 32.70 -11.30 -2.01
N LYS A 228 32.80 -12.60 -2.33
CA LYS A 228 33.95 -13.45 -2.02
C LYS A 228 35.22 -13.03 -2.77
N TYR A 229 35.10 -12.73 -4.06
CA TYR A 229 36.25 -12.44 -4.94
C TYR A 229 36.65 -10.95 -4.97
N PHE A 230 35.68 -10.03 -4.81
CA PHE A 230 35.91 -8.58 -4.88
C PHE A 230 35.69 -7.86 -3.54
N GLY A 231 35.33 -8.58 -2.48
CA GLY A 231 35.01 -8.04 -1.15
C GLY A 231 33.62 -7.41 -1.06
N SER A 232 33.09 -6.86 -2.16
CA SER A 232 31.72 -6.35 -2.23
C SER A 232 31.17 -6.30 -3.66
N TRP A 233 29.83 -6.26 -3.79
CA TRP A 233 29.15 -6.06 -5.07
C TRP A 233 29.57 -4.75 -5.76
N ASN A 234 29.74 -3.68 -4.97
CA ASN A 234 30.13 -2.37 -5.50
C ASN A 234 31.57 -2.37 -6.01
N ALA A 235 32.48 -3.11 -5.35
CA ALA A 235 33.84 -3.27 -5.83
C ALA A 235 33.90 -4.05 -7.16
N ALA A 236 32.97 -4.99 -7.39
CA ALA A 236 32.84 -5.65 -8.68
C ALA A 236 32.29 -4.69 -9.77
N LEU A 237 31.32 -3.83 -9.44
CA LEU A 237 30.83 -2.79 -10.36
C LEU A 237 31.89 -1.75 -10.70
N GLU A 238 32.68 -1.32 -9.72
CA GLU A 238 33.82 -0.41 -9.93
C GLU A 238 34.88 -1.03 -10.85
N ALA A 239 35.09 -2.35 -10.74
CA ALA A 239 36.06 -3.07 -11.56
C ALA A 239 35.66 -3.14 -13.05
N ILE A 240 34.37 -3.02 -13.38
CA ILE A 240 33.87 -2.90 -14.77
C ILE A 240 33.61 -1.44 -15.18
N GLY A 241 34.08 -0.46 -14.40
CA GLY A 241 33.94 0.96 -14.71
C GLY A 241 32.52 1.53 -14.52
N HIS A 242 31.61 0.77 -13.90
CA HIS A 242 30.28 1.25 -13.56
C HIS A 242 30.28 1.96 -12.20
N GLU A 243 29.57 3.09 -12.14
CA GLU A 243 29.29 3.74 -10.87
C GLU A 243 28.42 2.80 -10.01
N PRO A 244 28.80 2.51 -8.75
CA PRO A 244 28.03 1.67 -7.86
C PRO A 244 26.57 2.11 -7.79
N HIS A 245 25.66 1.15 -7.65
CA HIS A 245 24.32 1.47 -7.19
C HIS A 245 24.41 2.06 -5.79
N HIS A 246 24.42 3.39 -5.72
CA HIS A 246 24.18 4.12 -4.49
C HIS A 246 22.72 3.83 -4.09
N ARG A 247 22.48 2.72 -3.37
CA ARG A 247 21.26 2.57 -2.58
C ARG A 247 21.29 3.69 -1.55
N SER A 248 20.60 4.78 -1.89
CA SER A 248 20.71 6.13 -1.34
C SER A 248 22.10 6.73 -1.49
N THR A 249 22.15 7.97 -1.95
CA THR A 249 23.23 8.92 -1.63
C THR A 249 23.70 8.68 -0.20
N ARG A 250 24.90 8.14 -0.01
CA ARG A 250 25.52 8.08 1.33
C ARG A 250 26.01 9.48 1.65
N VAL A 251 25.08 10.31 2.09
CA VAL A 251 25.39 11.38 3.03
C VAL A 251 26.17 10.70 4.16
N SER A 252 27.43 11.09 4.33
CA SER A 252 28.27 10.50 5.38
C SER A 252 27.73 10.89 6.76
N ASP A 253 28.08 10.13 7.80
CA ASP A 253 27.68 10.49 9.16
C ASP A 253 28.19 11.90 9.48
N GLY A 254 29.41 12.22 9.05
CA GLY A 254 29.97 13.57 9.19
C GLY A 254 29.20 14.66 8.45
N GLU A 255 28.60 14.38 7.29
CA GLU A 255 27.79 15.35 6.53
C GLU A 255 26.43 15.58 7.20
N LEU A 256 25.79 14.52 7.72
CA LEU A 256 24.58 14.66 8.53
C LEU A 256 24.84 15.42 9.83
N LEU A 257 25.93 15.11 10.55
CA LEU A 257 26.29 15.81 11.78
C LEU A 257 26.65 17.28 11.52
N ALA A 258 27.32 17.58 10.40
CA ALA A 258 27.62 18.95 9.97
C ALA A 258 26.34 19.73 9.62
N ASP A 259 25.33 19.10 9.01
CA ASP A 259 24.03 19.75 8.77
C ASP A 259 23.30 20.07 10.09
N ILE A 260 23.34 19.18 11.09
CA ILE A 260 22.80 19.45 12.44
C ILE A 260 23.54 20.64 13.09
N GLN A 261 24.87 20.66 13.04
CA GLN A 261 25.66 21.77 13.61
C GLN A 261 25.39 23.10 12.91
N ARG A 262 25.32 23.09 11.57
CA ARG A 262 24.96 24.25 10.76
C ARG A 262 23.58 24.80 11.14
N LEU A 263 22.57 23.94 11.24
CA LEU A 263 21.23 24.34 11.66
C LEU A 263 21.23 24.95 13.07
N SER A 264 22.06 24.41 13.97
CA SER A 264 22.16 24.95 15.32
C SER A 264 22.75 26.36 15.34
N GLU A 265 23.81 26.59 14.55
CA GLU A 265 24.43 27.90 14.40
C GLU A 265 23.49 28.93 13.75
N GLU A 266 22.68 28.50 12.77
CA GLU A 266 21.73 29.37 12.06
C GLU A 266 20.53 29.77 12.95
N LEU A 267 20.07 28.86 13.80
CA LEU A 267 18.89 29.06 14.66
C LEU A 267 19.23 29.60 16.06
N ASP A 268 20.52 29.63 16.44
CA ASP A 268 21.01 29.95 17.78
C ASP A 268 20.36 29.09 18.89
N ARG A 269 20.00 27.86 18.55
CA ARG A 269 19.40 26.85 19.45
C ARG A 269 19.62 25.45 18.89
N GLN A 270 19.33 24.42 19.67
CA GLN A 270 19.30 23.04 19.18
C GLN A 270 18.24 22.89 18.07
N PRO A 271 18.57 22.26 16.94
CA PRO A 271 17.59 21.98 15.89
C PRO A 271 16.59 20.92 16.34
N THR A 272 15.31 21.16 16.10
CA THR A 272 14.24 20.19 16.26
C THR A 272 14.08 19.35 14.99
N SER A 273 13.32 18.26 15.09
CA SER A 273 12.97 17.47 13.90
C SER A 273 12.22 18.27 12.82
N THR A 274 11.46 19.30 13.23
CA THR A 274 10.78 20.23 12.33
C THR A 274 11.78 21.12 11.59
N ASP A 275 12.79 21.63 12.29
CA ASP A 275 13.82 22.49 11.69
C ASP A 275 14.60 21.75 10.59
N VAL A 276 14.86 20.45 10.77
CA VAL A 276 15.47 19.62 9.72
C VAL A 276 14.54 19.42 8.52
N ILE A 277 13.23 19.29 8.74
CA ILE A 277 12.25 19.15 7.65
C ILE A 277 12.14 20.45 6.85
N GLU A 278 12.18 21.59 7.54
CA GLU A 278 11.96 22.90 6.92
C GLU A 278 13.24 23.53 6.35
N HIS A 279 14.38 23.30 6.99
CA HIS A 279 15.65 24.00 6.71
C HIS A 279 16.86 23.07 6.53
N GLY A 280 16.70 21.76 6.77
CA GLY A 280 17.78 20.78 6.64
C GLY A 280 18.12 20.47 5.18
N THR A 281 19.38 20.12 4.93
CA THR A 281 19.82 19.66 3.59
C THR A 281 19.40 18.23 3.31
N HIS A 282 19.01 17.49 4.36
CA HIS A 282 18.57 16.10 4.27
C HIS A 282 17.26 15.90 5.04
N GLY A 283 16.41 15.00 4.54
CA GLY A 283 15.15 14.68 5.22
C GLY A 283 15.36 13.90 6.51
N LEU A 284 14.46 14.07 7.48
CA LEU A 284 14.47 13.40 8.79
C LEU A 284 14.66 11.88 8.72
N ALA A 285 14.07 11.22 7.71
CA ALA A 285 14.19 9.78 7.50
C ALA A 285 15.64 9.32 7.21
N THR A 286 16.49 10.20 6.67
CA THR A 286 17.92 9.91 6.44
C THR A 286 18.67 9.80 7.76
N TYR A 287 18.42 10.73 8.70
CA TYR A 287 18.97 10.72 10.05
C TYR A 287 18.52 9.47 10.84
N GLN A 288 17.21 9.20 10.85
CA GLN A 288 16.65 8.04 11.55
C GLN A 288 17.20 6.71 11.02
N ARG A 289 17.34 6.57 9.69
CA ARG A 289 17.91 5.35 9.10
C ARG A 289 19.40 5.19 9.43
N ARG A 290 20.14 6.29 9.57
CA ARG A 290 21.60 6.24 9.72
C ARG A 290 22.07 6.10 11.17
N PHE A 291 21.41 6.78 12.10
CA PHE A 291 21.73 6.78 13.52
C PHE A 291 20.74 5.96 14.37
N GLY A 292 19.72 5.36 13.75
CA GLY A 292 18.67 4.59 14.42
C GLY A 292 17.52 5.46 14.94
N SER A 293 17.79 6.70 15.34
CA SER A 293 16.77 7.70 15.67
C SER A 293 17.32 9.13 15.51
N TRP A 294 16.42 10.12 15.51
CA TRP A 294 16.81 11.53 15.55
C TRP A 294 17.54 11.88 16.86
N SER A 295 17.10 11.30 17.98
CA SER A 295 17.74 11.48 19.28
C SER A 295 19.19 10.98 19.30
N GLU A 296 19.46 9.83 18.68
CA GLU A 296 20.85 9.36 18.55
C GLU A 296 21.66 10.24 17.60
N ALA A 297 21.05 10.79 16.54
CA ALA A 297 21.74 11.75 15.66
C ALA A 297 22.13 13.05 16.38
N LEU A 298 21.25 13.60 17.23
CA LEU A 298 21.55 14.76 18.08
C LEU A 298 22.69 14.45 19.07
N LYS A 299 22.62 13.28 19.72
CA LYS A 299 23.63 12.83 20.67
C LYS A 299 25.02 12.69 20.03
N GLU A 300 25.10 12.06 18.86
CA GLU A 300 26.35 11.95 18.09
C GLU A 300 26.84 13.31 17.58
N ALA A 301 25.94 14.28 17.39
CA ALA A 301 26.29 15.66 17.04
C ALA A 301 26.76 16.50 18.26
N GLY A 302 26.74 15.93 19.47
CA GLY A 302 27.15 16.58 20.72
C GLY A 302 26.03 17.36 21.42
N PHE A 303 24.79 17.15 21.00
CA PHE A 303 23.60 17.78 21.57
C PHE A 303 22.90 16.85 22.57
N ASP A 304 22.16 17.41 23.52
CA ASP A 304 21.33 16.62 24.42
C ASP A 304 19.98 16.35 23.75
N PRO A 305 19.67 15.10 23.36
CA PRO A 305 18.42 14.78 22.67
C PRO A 305 17.17 15.06 23.51
N ASN A 306 17.31 15.30 24.81
CA ASN A 306 16.23 15.66 25.71
C ASN A 306 16.21 17.17 26.05
N ALA A 307 17.10 17.99 25.49
CA ALA A 307 17.10 19.44 25.75
C ALA A 307 15.80 20.14 25.33
N ASP A 308 15.11 19.61 24.32
CA ASP A 308 13.79 20.09 23.88
C ASP A 308 12.62 19.27 24.48
N GLN A 309 12.93 18.22 25.28
CA GLN A 309 11.89 17.55 26.06
C GLN A 309 11.68 18.35 27.34
N VAL A 310 10.41 18.69 27.59
CA VAL A 310 9.95 19.23 28.85
C VAL A 310 10.51 18.36 29.98
N SER A 311 11.29 18.97 30.88
CA SER A 311 11.91 18.23 31.97
C SER A 311 10.84 17.65 32.90
N ASP A 312 11.22 16.65 33.70
CA ASP A 312 10.32 16.18 34.75
C ASP A 312 9.96 17.34 35.67
N GLU A 313 10.96 18.16 36.04
CA GLU A 313 10.74 19.36 36.86
C GLU A 313 9.73 20.33 36.25
N GLU A 314 9.80 20.63 34.95
CA GLU A 314 8.86 21.56 34.30
C GLU A 314 7.43 21.00 34.25
N LEU A 315 7.27 19.69 34.02
CA LEU A 315 5.96 19.04 34.10
C LEU A 315 5.41 19.09 35.54
N LEU A 316 6.24 18.80 36.54
CA LEU A 316 5.81 18.81 37.94
C LEU A 316 5.48 20.24 38.41
N ASP A 317 6.26 21.25 37.98
CA ASP A 317 6.00 22.66 38.25
C ASP A 317 4.68 23.12 37.60
N ASP A 318 4.35 22.65 36.38
CA ASP A 318 3.06 22.94 35.75
C ASP A 318 1.87 22.36 36.54
N LEU A 319 2.00 21.14 37.08
CA LEU A 319 0.99 20.56 37.98
C LEU A 319 0.88 21.32 39.31
N GLN A 320 2.00 21.78 39.88
CA GLN A 320 1.97 22.59 41.11
C GLN A 320 1.35 23.96 40.87
N ARG A 321 1.68 24.62 39.75
CA ARG A 321 1.06 25.87 39.32
C ARG A 321 -0.45 25.73 39.20
N LEU A 322 -0.92 24.71 38.48
CA LEU A 322 -2.36 24.43 38.35
C LEU A 322 -3.02 24.15 39.70
N HIS A 323 -2.31 23.49 40.61
CA HIS A 323 -2.82 23.27 41.97
C HIS A 323 -3.02 24.59 42.73
N GLU A 324 -2.05 25.51 42.65
CA GLU A 324 -2.12 26.81 43.28
C GLU A 324 -3.22 27.70 42.68
N GLU A 325 -3.37 27.68 41.35
CA GLU A 325 -4.37 28.48 40.64
C GLU A 325 -5.81 27.97 40.86
N LEU A 326 -6.00 26.65 40.85
CA LEU A 326 -7.32 26.03 40.97
C LEU A 326 -7.72 25.75 42.42
N GLY A 327 -6.77 25.76 43.35
CA GLY A 327 -6.98 25.43 44.77
C GLY A 327 -7.39 23.97 45.01
N LYS A 328 -7.20 23.09 44.03
CA LYS A 328 -7.54 21.66 44.05
C LYS A 328 -6.43 20.86 43.36
N VAL A 329 -6.34 19.55 43.59
CA VAL A 329 -5.41 18.72 42.81
C VAL A 329 -5.85 18.75 41.35
N PRO A 330 -4.98 19.13 40.39
CA PRO A 330 -5.37 19.20 38.99
C PRO A 330 -5.88 17.84 38.51
N SER A 331 -6.98 17.85 37.77
CA SER A 331 -7.48 16.68 37.05
C SER A 331 -6.95 16.67 35.62
N ILE A 332 -7.15 15.54 34.91
CA ILE A 332 -6.83 15.44 33.48
C ILE A 332 -7.52 16.55 32.68
N LEU A 333 -8.77 16.89 33.01
CA LEU A 333 -9.53 17.94 32.34
C LEU A 333 -9.00 19.33 32.65
N ASP A 334 -8.48 19.56 33.86
CA ASP A 334 -7.88 20.84 34.22
C ASP A 334 -6.58 21.09 33.44
N VAL A 335 -5.76 20.04 33.26
CA VAL A 335 -4.57 20.11 32.39
C VAL A 335 -4.95 20.27 30.92
N GLU A 336 -6.01 19.61 30.46
CA GLU A 336 -6.52 19.77 29.09
C GLU A 336 -7.02 21.19 28.81
N ALA A 337 -7.60 21.85 29.81
CA ALA A 337 -8.15 23.19 29.69
C ALA A 337 -7.11 24.30 29.88
N GLU A 338 -6.24 24.17 30.90
CA GLU A 338 -5.39 25.26 31.41
C GLU A 338 -3.90 24.86 31.57
N GLY A 339 -3.55 23.61 31.23
CA GLY A 339 -2.19 23.10 31.31
C GLY A 339 -1.30 23.60 30.18
N ASN A 340 -0.01 23.76 30.46
CA ASN A 340 0.97 24.10 29.44
C ASN A 340 1.30 22.88 28.55
N HIS A 341 1.04 21.68 29.08
CA HIS A 341 1.31 20.40 28.44
C HIS A 341 0.07 19.53 28.43
N GLY A 342 -0.13 18.73 27.39
CA GLY A 342 -1.30 17.83 27.30
C GLY A 342 -1.23 16.67 28.31
N PRO A 343 -2.37 16.10 28.76
CA PRO A 343 -2.39 15.00 29.74
C PRO A 343 -1.61 13.75 29.29
N THR A 344 -1.54 13.51 27.98
CA THR A 344 -0.75 12.41 27.40
C THR A 344 0.75 12.57 27.62
N THR A 345 1.26 13.80 27.74
CA THR A 345 2.68 14.08 28.05
C THR A 345 3.04 13.55 29.43
N TYR A 346 2.20 13.83 30.44
CA TYR A 346 2.35 13.33 31.80
C TYR A 346 2.23 11.80 31.88
N GLN A 347 1.22 11.22 31.24
CA GLN A 347 1.02 9.77 31.25
C GLN A 347 2.18 9.01 30.61
N ASN A 348 2.71 9.50 29.48
CA ASN A 348 3.85 8.90 28.81
C ASN A 348 5.13 9.06 29.62
N ARG A 349 5.33 10.21 30.29
CA ARG A 349 6.56 10.51 31.02
C ARG A 349 6.69 9.79 32.37
N PHE A 350 5.59 9.70 33.12
CA PHE A 350 5.56 9.10 34.46
C PHE A 350 4.92 7.69 34.47
N GLY A 351 4.50 7.18 33.31
CA GLY A 351 3.90 5.85 33.15
C GLY A 351 2.40 5.79 33.48
N SER A 352 1.88 6.73 34.27
CA SER A 352 0.44 6.93 34.47
C SER A 352 0.16 8.34 35.02
N TRP A 353 -1.10 8.79 34.91
CA TRP A 353 -1.54 10.05 35.52
C TRP A 353 -1.39 10.05 37.04
N SER A 354 -1.74 8.94 37.69
CA SER A 354 -1.58 8.78 39.14
C SER A 354 -0.11 8.87 39.56
N ALA A 355 0.80 8.28 38.78
CA ALA A 355 2.23 8.38 39.03
C ALA A 355 2.78 9.81 38.81
N ALA A 356 2.24 10.56 37.86
CA ALA A 356 2.59 11.97 37.66
C ALA A 356 2.15 12.83 38.86
N LEU A 357 0.93 12.60 39.37
CA LEU A 357 0.44 13.27 40.58
C LEU A 357 1.27 12.91 41.82
N GLU A 358 1.61 11.62 41.99
CA GLU A 358 2.47 11.16 43.09
C GLU A 358 3.87 11.78 43.01
N ALA A 359 4.45 11.84 41.81
CA ALA A 359 5.73 12.51 41.56
C ALA A 359 5.67 14.02 41.85
N ALA A 360 4.52 14.66 41.65
CA ALA A 360 4.28 16.07 42.00
C ALA A 360 4.02 16.28 43.50
N GLY A 361 3.96 15.21 44.30
CA GLY A 361 3.71 15.26 45.74
C GLY A 361 2.21 15.27 46.11
N PHE A 362 1.33 14.95 45.17
CA PHE A 362 -0.10 14.81 45.40
C PHE A 362 -0.47 13.35 45.72
N ASP A 363 -1.56 13.16 46.46
CA ASP A 363 -2.12 11.82 46.73
C ASP A 363 -3.15 11.47 45.64
N PRO A 364 -2.82 10.57 44.68
CA PRO A 364 -3.71 10.22 43.57
C PRO A 364 -4.93 9.39 44.01
N ASP A 365 -4.90 8.79 45.21
CA ASP A 365 -5.99 8.00 45.78
C ASP A 365 -6.86 8.80 46.76
N ARG A 366 -6.55 10.09 46.97
CA ARG A 366 -7.44 11.01 47.69
C ARG A 366 -8.69 11.20 46.87
N GLY A 367 -9.74 10.45 47.21
CA GLY A 367 -11.08 10.70 46.69
C GLY A 367 -11.48 12.17 46.87
N PRO A 368 -12.27 12.73 45.95
CA PRO A 368 -12.58 14.16 45.96
C PRO A 368 -13.26 14.56 47.27
N THR A 369 -12.83 15.70 47.80
CA THR A 369 -13.43 16.31 48.99
C THR A 369 -14.87 16.75 48.71
N ASP A 370 -15.63 16.98 49.79
CA ASP A 370 -16.97 17.53 49.65
C ASP A 370 -16.92 18.89 48.93
N GLU A 371 -15.96 19.76 49.28
CA GLU A 371 -15.79 21.07 48.65
C GLU A 371 -15.48 20.98 47.14
N GLU A 372 -14.62 20.05 46.72
CA GLU A 372 -14.29 19.84 45.29
C GLU A 372 -15.50 19.34 44.50
N LEU A 373 -16.29 18.41 45.06
CA LEU A 373 -17.51 17.93 44.44
C LEU A 373 -18.55 19.05 44.30
N LEU A 374 -18.73 19.87 45.34
CA LEU A 374 -19.66 21.01 45.32
C LEU A 374 -19.21 22.12 44.37
N ALA A 375 -17.90 22.40 44.30
CA ALA A 375 -17.32 23.36 43.36
C ALA A 375 -17.56 22.93 41.90
N GLU A 376 -17.40 21.64 41.60
CA GLU A 376 -17.68 21.11 40.26
C GLU A 376 -19.16 21.22 39.88
N LEU A 377 -20.09 21.02 40.82
CA LEU A 377 -21.52 21.26 40.58
C LEU A 377 -21.80 22.73 40.27
N ARG A 378 -21.12 23.66 40.94
CA ARG A 378 -21.26 25.12 40.69
C ARG A 378 -20.65 25.50 39.34
N ARG A 379 -19.47 25.01 39.01
CA ARG A 379 -18.83 25.21 37.70
C ARG A 379 -19.76 24.77 36.57
N LEU A 380 -20.31 23.56 36.65
CA LEU A 380 -21.17 23.02 35.60
C LEU A 380 -22.53 23.74 35.53
N ARG A 381 -23.03 24.27 36.65
CA ARG A 381 -24.20 25.14 36.66
C ARG A 381 -23.93 26.42 35.87
N ASP A 382 -22.78 27.04 36.11
CA ASP A 382 -22.40 28.31 35.50
C ASP A 382 -22.08 28.14 34.00
N GLU A 383 -21.49 27.01 33.60
CA GLU A 383 -21.23 26.67 32.20
C GLU A 383 -22.52 26.39 31.41
N LEU A 384 -23.45 25.64 31.99
CA LEU A 384 -24.68 25.22 31.30
C LEU A 384 -25.86 26.19 31.46
N ASP A 385 -25.68 27.25 32.26
CA ASP A 385 -26.72 28.21 32.67
C ASP A 385 -28.01 27.53 33.18
N LYS A 386 -27.85 26.39 33.85
CA LYS A 386 -28.95 25.58 34.40
C LYS A 386 -28.44 24.72 35.56
N ARG A 387 -29.34 24.32 36.48
CA ARG A 387 -28.99 23.30 37.49
C ARG A 387 -28.58 22.00 36.76
N PRO A 388 -27.35 21.50 36.95
CA PRO A 388 -26.88 20.31 36.24
C PRO A 388 -27.72 19.09 36.60
N SER A 389 -27.96 18.23 35.61
CA SER A 389 -28.55 16.91 35.81
C SER A 389 -27.48 15.83 35.97
N MET A 390 -27.88 14.64 36.42
CA MET A 390 -26.97 13.47 36.46
C MET A 390 -26.38 13.15 35.08
N ARG A 391 -27.13 13.43 34.01
CA ARG A 391 -26.66 13.25 32.63
C ARG A 391 -25.62 14.30 32.28
N ASP A 392 -25.85 15.57 32.63
CA ASP A 392 -24.87 16.63 32.41
C ASP A 392 -23.55 16.33 33.14
N MET A 393 -23.59 15.79 34.36
CA MET A 393 -22.38 15.34 35.06
C MET A 393 -21.66 14.17 34.39
N THR A 394 -22.42 13.31 33.72
CA THR A 394 -21.83 12.16 33.01
C THR A 394 -21.20 12.61 31.69
N GLU A 395 -21.76 13.64 31.05
CA GLU A 395 -21.30 14.15 29.75
C GLU A 395 -20.21 15.23 29.89
N HIS A 396 -20.23 16.01 30.97
CA HIS A 396 -19.42 17.23 31.10
C HIS A 396 -18.77 17.42 32.48
N GLY A 397 -19.04 16.52 33.44
CA GLY A 397 -18.51 16.62 34.79
C GLY A 397 -17.16 15.92 34.95
N ALA A 398 -16.27 16.53 35.73
CA ALA A 398 -14.99 15.92 36.10
C ALA A 398 -15.14 14.63 36.95
N TYR A 399 -16.29 14.46 37.61
CA TYR A 399 -16.62 13.30 38.43
C TYR A 399 -17.96 12.71 38.03
N GLY A 400 -18.03 11.37 37.93
CA GLY A 400 -19.27 10.67 37.64
C GLY A 400 -20.32 10.82 38.75
N CYS A 401 -21.62 10.80 38.39
CA CYS A 401 -22.74 10.98 39.33
C CYS A 401 -22.74 9.97 40.51
N THR A 402 -22.14 8.79 40.31
CA THR A 402 -21.97 7.78 41.36
C THR A 402 -21.03 8.21 42.48
N THR A 403 -20.07 9.09 42.21
CA THR A 403 -19.16 9.66 43.22
C THR A 403 -19.93 10.57 44.19
N TYR A 404 -20.83 11.40 43.66
CA TYR A 404 -21.73 12.24 44.45
C TYR A 404 -22.71 11.42 45.28
N GLN A 405 -23.29 10.36 44.70
CA GLN A 405 -24.19 9.47 45.43
C GLN A 405 -23.47 8.76 46.59
N ARG A 406 -22.23 8.29 46.38
CA ARG A 406 -21.43 7.65 47.43
C ARG A 406 -21.02 8.64 48.54
N ARG A 407 -20.72 9.89 48.18
CA ARG A 407 -20.17 10.88 49.13
C ARG A 407 -21.24 11.64 49.91
N PHE A 408 -22.37 11.98 49.29
CA PHE A 408 -23.47 12.77 49.87
C PHE A 408 -24.72 11.95 50.19
N GLY A 409 -24.74 10.64 49.92
CA GLY A 409 -25.88 9.74 50.13
C GLY A 409 -26.85 9.70 48.94
N SER A 410 -27.10 10.84 48.30
CA SER A 410 -27.92 10.93 47.09
C SER A 410 -27.54 12.11 46.20
N TRP A 411 -27.91 12.03 44.92
CA TRP A 411 -27.76 13.14 43.97
C TRP A 411 -28.50 14.40 44.45
N SER A 412 -29.71 14.22 44.98
CA SER A 412 -30.51 15.33 45.51
C SER A 412 -29.81 16.03 46.68
N GLU A 413 -29.21 15.27 47.61
CA GLU A 413 -28.45 15.83 48.73
C GLU A 413 -27.19 16.57 48.27
N ALA A 414 -26.46 16.03 47.28
CA ALA A 414 -25.32 16.72 46.68
C ALA A 414 -25.71 18.05 46.01
N THR A 415 -26.81 18.07 45.24
CA THR A 415 -27.30 19.31 44.61
C THR A 415 -27.84 20.31 45.62
N ALA A 416 -28.49 19.86 46.69
CA ALA A 416 -28.95 20.74 47.76
C ALA A 416 -27.75 21.36 48.50
N ALA A 417 -26.74 20.55 48.83
CA ALA A 417 -25.50 21.03 49.45
C ALA A 417 -24.74 22.04 48.55
N ALA A 418 -24.83 21.90 47.22
CA ALA A 418 -24.13 22.79 46.30
C ALA A 418 -24.83 24.15 46.11
N PHE A 419 -26.17 24.17 46.17
CA PHE A 419 -26.98 25.29 45.68
C PHE A 419 -27.97 25.88 46.68
N ASP A 420 -28.33 25.18 47.76
CA ASP A 420 -29.36 25.64 48.70
C ASP A 420 -28.80 26.37 49.94
N ASP A 421 -27.47 26.41 50.10
CA ASP A 421 -26.79 27.23 51.13
C ASP A 421 -26.86 28.74 50.82
N ASP A 422 -27.14 29.11 49.56
CA ASP A 422 -27.33 30.50 49.09
C ASP A 422 -28.71 31.09 49.47
N THR A 423 -29.60 30.31 50.10
CA THR A 423 -30.95 30.75 50.48
C THR A 423 -31.11 31.14 51.96
N ARG A 424 -30.00 31.12 52.71
CA ARG A 424 -29.94 31.52 54.13
C ARG A 424 -28.90 32.63 54.36
N THR A 425 -29.01 33.73 53.63
CA THR A 425 -28.50 35.05 54.05
C THR A 425 -29.45 36.10 53.49
#